data_AF-A0A498ISG6-F1
#
_entry.id   AF-A0A498ISG6-F1
#
_cell.length_a   1.000
_cell.length_b   1.000
_cell.length_c   1.000
_cell.angle_alpha   90.00
_cell.angle_beta   90.00
_cell.angle_gamma   90.00
#
_symmetry.space_group_name_H-M   'P 1'
#
loop_
_entity.id
_entity.type
_entity.pdbx_description
1 polymer ?
#
loop_
_entity_poly.entity_id
_entity_poly.type
_entity_poly.pdbx_seq_one_letter_code
_entity_poly.pdbx_strand_id
1 'polypeptide(L)'
;MAAANCFKHGTNLPVSANLRHKQPPPRSSFIGNNGLKGNRSMVLMVGMCGGHGNGKASKRAGMIRCGRGIEDFIGGDLVRFDLGRWLSDVEEHKALAVYSPHEGGYEGRYLNRLTYQGYYFLDLSARGLGDPETTLTKVHPVCPPHLGKQPISRWYFPPEVDYRLAALPPKAKGLVVWIIEAKVLSKAELQFLALLPTLRPKVRVIAECGNWRKFVWKPLKEISGLTANEA
;
A
#
# COMPACT_ATOMS: atom_id res chain seq x y z
N MET A 1 47.48 29.35 31.22
CA MET A 1 47.53 27.90 31.44
C MET A 1 46.88 27.23 30.24
N ALA A 2 47.68 26.48 29.49
CA ALA A 2 47.26 25.77 28.28
C ALA A 2 46.71 24.39 28.64
N ALA A 3 45.69 23.93 27.92
CA ALA A 3 45.38 22.51 27.77
C ALA A 3 44.78 22.28 26.38
N ALA A 4 45.68 22.00 25.42
CA ALA A 4 45.34 21.37 24.17
C ALA A 4 45.21 19.86 24.41
N ASN A 5 44.20 19.21 23.82
CA ASN A 5 44.17 17.76 23.60
C ASN A 5 43.39 17.53 22.29
N CYS A 6 44.07 17.42 21.15
CA CYS A 6 44.63 16.20 20.57
C CYS A 6 43.56 15.19 20.12
N PHE A 7 43.19 15.31 18.84
CA PHE A 7 42.67 14.24 18.01
C PHE A 7 43.62 13.04 18.02
N LYS A 8 43.07 11.84 18.21
CA LYS A 8 43.74 10.59 17.81
C LYS A 8 42.75 9.69 17.07
N HIS A 9 43.05 9.47 15.79
CA HIS A 9 42.53 8.36 15.00
C HIS A 9 42.98 7.04 15.62
N GLY A 10 42.04 6.10 15.73
CA GLY A 10 42.28 4.73 16.14
C GLY A 10 41.44 3.80 15.29
N THR A 11 42.01 3.35 14.18
CA THR A 11 41.62 2.12 13.49
C THR A 11 41.73 0.93 14.44
N ASN A 12 40.72 0.07 14.49
CA ASN A 12 40.82 -1.40 14.49
C ASN A 12 39.43 -2.03 14.59
N LEU A 13 39.01 -2.68 13.50
CA LEU A 13 38.01 -3.75 13.48
C LEU A 13 38.50 -4.91 14.37
N PRO A 14 37.60 -5.74 14.95
CA PRO A 14 37.27 -6.95 14.20
C PRO A 14 35.84 -7.49 14.41
N VAL A 15 35.49 -8.42 13.50
CA VAL A 15 34.49 -9.50 13.64
C VAL A 15 33.00 -9.12 13.43
N SER A 16 32.61 -9.21 12.17
CA SER A 16 31.54 -10.08 11.64
C SER A 16 30.46 -10.57 12.64
N ALA A 17 29.28 -9.97 12.56
CA ALA A 17 28.02 -10.65 12.86
C ALA A 17 27.11 -10.48 11.63
N ASN A 18 27.35 -11.33 10.63
CA ASN A 18 26.44 -11.54 9.50
C ASN A 18 25.12 -12.14 10.02
N LEU A 19 24.16 -11.29 10.38
CA LEU A 19 22.75 -11.69 10.51
C LEU A 19 22.18 -11.87 9.10
N ARG A 20 22.56 -13.00 8.47
CA ARG A 20 21.91 -13.52 7.27
C ARG A 20 20.49 -13.94 7.63
N HIS A 21 19.51 -13.09 7.37
CA HIS A 21 18.15 -13.55 7.15
C HIS A 21 18.18 -14.52 5.95
N LYS A 22 18.06 -15.82 6.25
CA LYS A 22 17.87 -16.87 5.25
C LYS A 22 16.52 -16.62 4.56
N GLN A 23 16.56 -16.02 3.37
CA GLN A 23 15.43 -16.09 2.46
C GLN A 23 15.34 -17.54 1.92
N PRO A 24 14.18 -18.18 1.92
CA PRO A 24 14.02 -19.49 1.27
C PRO A 24 14.17 -19.33 -0.26
N PRO A 25 14.72 -20.35 -0.95
CA PRO A 25 14.98 -20.27 -2.39
C PRO A 25 13.69 -20.16 -3.22
N PRO A 26 13.76 -19.56 -4.42
CA PRO A 26 12.61 -19.48 -5.32
C PRO A 26 12.23 -20.89 -5.79
N ARG A 27 10.97 -21.28 -5.56
CA ARG A 27 10.42 -22.52 -6.14
C ARG A 27 10.38 -22.37 -7.65
N SER A 28 11.00 -23.34 -8.32
CA SER A 28 11.03 -23.51 -9.76
C SER A 28 9.63 -23.48 -10.36
N SER A 29 9.51 -22.71 -11.44
CA SER A 29 8.39 -22.72 -12.37
C SER A 29 8.15 -24.13 -12.92
N PHE A 30 7.04 -24.75 -12.53
CA PHE A 30 6.46 -25.83 -13.32
C PHE A 30 5.60 -25.20 -14.41
N ILE A 31 6.14 -25.22 -15.63
CA ILE A 31 5.36 -25.10 -16.86
C ILE A 31 4.47 -26.34 -16.92
N GLY A 32 3.23 -26.19 -16.49
CA GLY A 32 2.15 -27.16 -16.69
C GLY A 32 1.30 -26.69 -17.85
N ASN A 33 1.75 -26.98 -19.07
CA ASN A 33 0.87 -26.96 -20.24
C ASN A 33 -0.17 -28.08 -20.01
N ASN A 34 -1.46 -27.76 -19.89
CA ASN A 34 -2.53 -28.72 -20.09
C ASN A 34 -3.87 -27.98 -20.27
N GLY A 35 -4.31 -27.93 -21.52
CA GLY A 35 -5.71 -27.72 -21.82
C GLY A 35 -6.52 -28.87 -21.23
N LEU A 36 -7.37 -28.56 -20.26
CA LEU A 36 -8.38 -29.48 -19.74
C LEU A 36 -9.69 -28.69 -19.55
N LYS A 37 -10.52 -28.72 -20.59
CA LYS A 37 -11.97 -28.57 -20.44
C LYS A 37 -12.43 -29.70 -19.51
N GLY A 38 -12.96 -29.35 -18.34
CA GLY A 38 -13.52 -30.34 -17.44
C GLY A 38 -14.01 -29.72 -16.15
N ASN A 39 -15.33 -29.56 -16.04
CA ASN A 39 -16.03 -29.27 -14.80
C ASN A 39 -15.64 -30.31 -13.74
N ARG A 40 -14.83 -29.92 -12.76
CA ARG A 40 -14.54 -30.74 -11.57
C ARG A 40 -15.26 -30.13 -10.38
N SER A 41 -16.42 -30.67 -10.03
CA SER A 41 -16.99 -30.50 -8.70
C SER A 41 -16.11 -31.26 -7.71
N MET A 42 -15.46 -30.57 -6.77
CA MET A 42 -14.83 -31.25 -5.64
C MET A 42 -15.90 -31.67 -4.65
N VAL A 43 -15.97 -32.97 -4.36
CA VAL A 43 -16.88 -33.57 -3.38
C VAL A 43 -16.11 -33.74 -2.08
N LEU A 44 -16.54 -33.05 -1.02
CA LEU A 44 -16.06 -33.27 0.34
C LEU A 44 -16.97 -34.33 0.99
N MET A 45 -16.46 -35.54 1.21
CA MET A 45 -17.18 -36.55 1.99
C MET A 45 -17.03 -36.25 3.47
N VAL A 46 -18.11 -35.80 4.10
CA VAL A 46 -18.26 -35.79 5.56
C VAL A 46 -18.74 -37.19 5.98
N GLY A 47 -17.98 -37.83 6.86
CA GLY A 47 -18.15 -39.22 7.27
C GLY A 47 -19.53 -39.53 7.85
N MET A 48 -20.02 -40.75 7.56
CA MET A 48 -21.15 -41.34 8.27
C MET A 48 -20.66 -42.57 9.05
N CYS A 49 -20.75 -42.48 10.37
CA CYS A 49 -20.72 -43.62 11.27
C CYS A 49 -21.89 -44.57 10.96
N GLY A 50 -21.61 -45.87 11.03
CA GLY A 50 -22.53 -46.94 10.65
C GLY A 50 -23.73 -47.13 11.57
N GLY A 51 -24.75 -47.79 11.01
CA GLY A 51 -25.91 -48.32 11.72
C GLY A 51 -26.79 -49.13 10.77
N HIS A 52 -26.87 -50.44 10.99
CA HIS A 52 -27.77 -51.36 10.29
C HIS A 52 -29.22 -51.06 10.70
N GLY A 53 -30.12 -50.89 9.74
CA GLY A 53 -31.55 -50.71 9.99
C GLY A 53 -32.38 -50.77 8.71
N ASN A 54 -33.15 -51.84 8.57
CA ASN A 54 -34.04 -52.14 7.46
C ASN A 54 -35.26 -51.19 7.48
N GLY A 55 -35.49 -50.43 6.42
CA GLY A 55 -36.64 -49.53 6.33
C GLY A 55 -36.62 -48.66 5.07
N LYS A 56 -37.55 -48.91 4.15
CA LYS A 56 -37.78 -48.09 2.95
C LYS A 56 -38.28 -46.71 3.34
N ALA A 57 -37.38 -45.77 3.57
CA ALA A 57 -37.67 -44.35 3.61
C ALA A 57 -36.86 -43.67 2.50
N SER A 58 -37.55 -43.21 1.46
CA SER A 58 -36.99 -42.31 0.45
C SER A 58 -36.59 -41.01 1.13
N LYS A 59 -35.38 -40.97 1.70
CA LYS A 59 -34.73 -39.74 2.10
C LYS A 59 -34.33 -39.06 0.80
N ARG A 60 -35.16 -38.13 0.34
CA ARG A 60 -34.68 -37.05 -0.54
C ARG A 60 -33.56 -36.38 0.23
N ALA A 61 -32.33 -36.80 -0.02
CA ALA A 61 -31.15 -36.04 0.35
C ALA A 61 -31.27 -34.74 -0.45
N GLY A 62 -31.89 -33.74 0.18
CA GLY A 62 -31.89 -32.39 -0.31
C GLY A 62 -30.44 -31.97 -0.38
N MET A 63 -29.84 -32.15 -1.55
CA MET A 63 -28.59 -31.53 -1.90
C MET A 63 -28.88 -30.04 -1.87
N ILE A 64 -28.60 -29.40 -0.73
CA ILE A 64 -28.53 -27.95 -0.64
C ILE A 64 -27.38 -27.60 -1.58
N ARG A 65 -27.72 -27.32 -2.83
CA ARG A 65 -26.82 -26.65 -3.76
C ARG A 65 -26.62 -25.27 -3.17
N CYS A 66 -25.62 -25.13 -2.31
CA CYS A 66 -25.01 -23.85 -2.06
C CYS A 66 -24.57 -23.36 -3.45
N GLY A 67 -25.30 -22.43 -4.05
CA GLY A 67 -24.90 -21.71 -5.25
C GLY A 67 -23.72 -20.78 -4.95
N ARG A 68 -22.77 -21.23 -4.13
CA ARG A 68 -21.62 -20.47 -3.67
C ARG A 68 -20.52 -20.66 -4.69
N GLY A 69 -20.44 -19.70 -5.62
CA GLY A 69 -19.26 -19.54 -6.45
C GLY A 69 -18.01 -19.33 -5.58
N ILE A 70 -16.82 -19.51 -6.15
CA ILE A 70 -15.54 -19.15 -5.50
C ILE A 70 -15.57 -17.70 -4.98
N GLU A 71 -16.31 -16.84 -5.68
CA GLU A 71 -16.62 -15.46 -5.29
C GLU A 71 -17.25 -15.34 -3.90
N ASP A 72 -18.07 -16.29 -3.45
CA ASP A 72 -18.69 -16.25 -2.11
C ASP A 72 -17.75 -16.74 -1.00
N PHE A 73 -16.68 -17.48 -1.35
CA PHE A 73 -15.68 -17.97 -0.40
C PHE A 73 -14.49 -17.03 -0.25
N ILE A 74 -14.15 -16.32 -1.32
CA ILE A 74 -13.03 -15.38 -1.35
C ILE A 74 -13.53 -13.93 -1.18
N GLY A 75 -14.83 -13.68 -1.35
CA GLY A 75 -15.39 -12.35 -1.52
C GLY A 75 -15.25 -11.92 -2.97
N GLY A 76 -16.37 -11.73 -3.67
CA GLY A 76 -16.39 -11.52 -5.13
C GLY A 76 -15.61 -10.29 -5.61
N ASP A 77 -15.25 -9.38 -4.70
CA ASP A 77 -14.40 -8.22 -4.99
C ASP A 77 -12.91 -8.60 -5.11
N LEU A 78 -12.45 -9.67 -4.44
CA LEU A 78 -11.05 -10.12 -4.46
C LEU A 78 -10.68 -10.94 -5.72
N VAL A 79 -11.67 -11.40 -6.49
CA VAL A 79 -11.48 -12.20 -7.71
C VAL A 79 -11.39 -11.31 -8.98
N ARG A 80 -11.65 -10.01 -8.86
CA ARG A 80 -11.75 -9.13 -10.04
C ARG A 80 -10.42 -8.79 -10.70
N PHE A 81 -10.42 -8.60 -12.02
CA PHE A 81 -9.25 -8.29 -12.85
C PHE A 81 -8.83 -6.79 -12.84
N ASP A 82 -9.21 -6.06 -11.80
CA ASP A 82 -9.10 -4.60 -11.72
C ASP A 82 -7.65 -4.11 -11.64
N LEU A 83 -6.73 -5.01 -11.31
CA LEU A 83 -5.30 -4.72 -11.07
C LEU A 83 -4.56 -4.23 -12.31
N GLY A 84 -4.98 -4.66 -13.52
CA GLY A 84 -4.38 -4.18 -14.76
C GLY A 84 -4.71 -2.71 -14.99
N ARG A 85 -6.01 -2.37 -14.88
CA ARG A 85 -6.51 -1.01 -14.98
C ARG A 85 -5.90 -0.10 -13.92
N TRP A 86 -5.81 -0.56 -12.68
CA TRP A 86 -5.17 0.19 -11.59
C TRP A 86 -3.74 0.64 -11.93
N LEU A 87 -2.91 -0.25 -12.47
CA LEU A 87 -1.53 0.09 -12.82
C LEU A 87 -1.47 1.13 -13.94
N SER A 88 -2.29 0.98 -14.98
CA SER A 88 -2.39 1.95 -16.06
C SER A 88 -2.84 3.33 -15.54
N ASP A 89 -3.89 3.37 -14.71
CA ASP A 89 -4.46 4.60 -14.18
C ASP A 89 -3.47 5.33 -13.23
N VAL A 90 -2.67 4.59 -12.45
CA VAL A 90 -1.59 5.17 -11.62
C VAL A 90 -0.49 5.79 -12.48
N GLU A 91 -0.14 5.16 -13.61
CA GLU A 91 0.89 5.66 -14.51
C GLU A 91 0.41 6.87 -15.34
N GLU A 92 -0.86 6.86 -15.77
CA GLU A 92 -1.49 7.92 -16.56
C GLU A 92 -1.79 9.17 -15.71
N HIS A 93 -2.56 9.03 -14.64
CA HIS A 93 -3.01 10.17 -13.86
C HIS A 93 -1.98 10.67 -12.84
N LYS A 94 -1.05 9.79 -12.42
CA LYS A 94 0.02 10.02 -11.43
C LYS A 94 -0.42 10.38 -10.01
N ALA A 95 -1.58 11.00 -9.85
CA ALA A 95 -2.22 11.34 -8.60
C ALA A 95 -3.65 10.79 -8.58
N LEU A 96 -3.93 9.89 -7.64
CA LEU A 96 -5.23 9.24 -7.48
C LEU A 96 -5.81 9.53 -6.10
N ALA A 97 -7.12 9.68 -6.07
CA ALA A 97 -7.91 9.60 -4.85
C ALA A 97 -8.53 8.20 -4.75
N VAL A 98 -8.36 7.58 -3.59
CA VAL A 98 -8.89 6.25 -3.29
C VAL A 98 -10.03 6.36 -2.29
N TYR A 99 -11.04 5.52 -2.50
CA TYR A 99 -12.16 5.29 -1.61
C TYR A 99 -12.20 3.80 -1.27
N SER A 100 -11.69 3.47 -0.09
CA SER A 100 -11.65 2.11 0.41
C SER A 100 -12.88 1.80 1.29
N PRO A 101 -13.25 0.52 1.47
CA PRO A 101 -14.28 0.11 2.45
C PRO A 101 -13.85 0.32 3.91
N HIS A 102 -14.81 0.58 4.79
CA HIS A 102 -14.57 0.81 6.24
C HIS A 102 -13.94 -0.39 6.97
N GLU A 103 -14.06 -1.58 6.40
CA GLU A 103 -13.49 -2.82 6.95
C GLU A 103 -11.96 -2.82 6.90
N GLY A 104 -11.36 -2.02 6.01
CA GLY A 104 -9.92 -2.05 5.73
C GLY A 104 -9.48 -3.31 5.01
N GLY A 105 -8.19 -3.40 4.69
CA GLY A 105 -7.56 -4.60 4.11
C GLY A 105 -7.61 -4.71 2.58
N TYR A 106 -8.58 -4.09 1.90
CA TYR A 106 -8.65 -4.08 0.43
C TYR A 106 -7.49 -3.33 -0.23
N GLU A 107 -6.97 -2.28 0.41
CA GLU A 107 -5.85 -1.45 -0.06
C GLU A 107 -4.57 -2.25 -0.29
N GLY A 108 -4.28 -3.20 0.61
CA GLY A 108 -3.06 -4.00 0.59
C GLY A 108 -2.88 -4.79 -0.72
N ARG A 109 -3.98 -5.16 -1.38
CA ARG A 109 -3.95 -5.83 -2.69
C ARG A 109 -3.35 -4.93 -3.77
N TYR A 110 -3.78 -3.68 -3.83
CA TYR A 110 -3.33 -2.68 -4.80
C TYR A 110 -1.92 -2.18 -4.48
N LEU A 111 -1.64 -2.01 -3.18
CA LEU A 111 -0.32 -1.64 -2.68
C LEU A 111 0.73 -2.71 -3.03
N ASN A 112 0.47 -3.98 -2.72
CA ASN A 112 1.37 -5.08 -3.06
C ASN A 112 1.63 -5.17 -4.56
N ARG A 113 0.62 -4.90 -5.39
CA ARG A 113 0.77 -4.91 -6.85
C ARG A 113 1.76 -3.84 -7.34
N LEU A 114 1.70 -2.65 -6.75
CA LEU A 114 2.65 -1.56 -7.01
C LEU A 114 4.05 -1.88 -6.44
N THR A 115 4.15 -2.50 -5.27
CA THR A 115 5.43 -2.98 -4.71
C THR A 115 6.11 -3.96 -5.66
N TYR A 116 5.36 -4.91 -6.24
CA TYR A 116 5.90 -5.85 -7.22
C TYR A 116 6.38 -5.19 -8.52
N GLN A 117 5.84 -4.02 -8.86
CA GLN A 117 6.33 -3.22 -9.99
C GLN A 117 7.63 -2.47 -9.68
N GLY A 118 8.10 -2.48 -8.43
CA GLY A 118 9.32 -1.80 -7.99
C GLY A 118 9.10 -0.35 -7.56
N TYR A 119 7.88 0.00 -7.18
CA TYR A 119 7.61 1.26 -6.47
C TYR A 119 7.92 1.11 -4.98
N TYR A 120 8.46 2.17 -4.40
CA TYR A 120 8.68 2.30 -2.96
C TYR A 120 7.59 3.17 -2.34
N PHE A 121 7.26 2.92 -1.09
CA PHE A 121 6.17 3.60 -0.41
C PHE A 121 6.67 4.58 0.66
N LEU A 122 6.02 5.73 0.69
CA LEU A 122 6.05 6.70 1.78
C LEU A 122 4.62 6.77 2.34
N ASP A 123 4.38 5.99 3.39
CA ASP A 123 3.11 5.97 4.08
C ASP A 123 3.05 7.13 5.08
N LEU A 124 2.04 8.00 4.92
CA LEU A 124 1.84 9.19 5.73
C LEU A 124 0.38 9.26 6.20
N SER A 125 0.17 9.79 7.41
CA SER A 125 -1.16 10.14 7.89
C SER A 125 -1.42 11.62 7.65
N ALA A 126 -2.53 11.93 6.96
CA ALA A 126 -2.91 13.32 6.67
C ALA A 126 -3.03 14.17 7.95
N ARG A 127 -3.55 13.60 9.04
CA ARG A 127 -3.75 14.32 10.32
C ARG A 127 -2.45 14.78 10.97
N GLY A 128 -1.36 14.05 10.76
CA GLY A 128 -0.05 14.35 11.34
C GLY A 128 0.85 15.20 10.44
N LEU A 129 0.42 15.49 9.21
CA LEU A 129 1.27 16.09 8.19
C LEU A 129 1.41 17.62 8.33
N GLY A 130 0.39 18.27 8.91
CA GLY A 130 0.29 19.74 8.88
C GLY A 130 0.09 20.22 7.45
N ASP A 131 0.87 21.23 7.03
CA ASP A 131 0.87 21.70 5.64
C ASP A 131 1.65 20.72 4.72
N PRO A 132 1.00 20.06 3.74
CA PRO A 132 1.65 19.09 2.87
C PRO A 132 2.74 19.73 1.99
N GLU A 133 2.62 21.01 1.62
CA GLU A 133 3.63 21.66 0.81
C GLU A 133 4.95 21.75 1.56
N THR A 134 4.90 22.33 2.76
CA THR A 134 6.08 22.54 3.59
C THR A 134 6.68 21.22 4.06
N THR A 135 5.86 20.27 4.52
CA THR A 135 6.36 19.01 5.07
C THR A 135 6.99 18.09 4.02
N LEU A 136 6.42 18.02 2.80
CA LEU A 136 6.89 17.10 1.76
C LEU A 136 8.09 17.63 0.98
N THR A 137 8.14 18.94 0.72
CA THR A 137 9.11 19.53 -0.23
C THR A 137 10.14 20.45 0.40
N LYS A 138 9.87 20.99 1.60
CA LYS A 138 10.76 21.95 2.26
C LYS A 138 11.35 21.36 3.54
N VAL A 139 12.46 21.95 3.98
CA VAL A 139 12.97 21.72 5.33
C VAL A 139 12.03 22.42 6.31
N HIS A 140 11.51 21.69 7.28
CA HIS A 140 10.55 22.22 8.24
C HIS A 140 11.02 22.01 9.68
N PRO A 141 10.83 22.99 10.58
CA PRO A 141 11.16 22.84 11.98
C PRO A 141 10.06 22.06 12.70
N VAL A 142 10.46 21.02 13.43
CA VAL A 142 9.62 20.27 14.36
C VAL A 142 10.06 20.59 15.77
N CYS A 143 9.11 20.98 16.62
CA CYS A 143 9.34 21.18 18.04
C CYS A 143 9.06 19.86 18.78
N PRO A 144 10.09 19.18 19.32
CA PRO A 144 9.85 18.00 20.15
C PRO A 144 9.11 18.38 21.45
N PRO A 145 8.41 17.42 22.07
CA PRO A 145 7.68 17.67 23.31
C PRO A 145 8.65 17.96 24.46
N HIS A 146 8.72 19.22 24.89
CA HIS A 146 9.68 19.67 25.91
C HIS A 146 9.25 19.38 27.36
N LEU A 147 7.98 19.00 27.58
CA LEU A 147 7.38 18.61 28.88
C LEU A 147 7.67 19.57 30.06
N GLY A 148 8.00 20.83 29.78
CA GLY A 148 8.44 21.82 30.77
C GLY A 148 9.82 21.57 31.41
N LYS A 149 10.54 20.51 31.02
CA LYS A 149 11.86 20.15 31.57
C LYS A 149 13.02 20.55 30.66
N GLN A 150 12.75 20.64 29.36
CA GLN A 150 13.74 20.98 28.35
C GLN A 150 13.47 22.39 27.79
N PRO A 151 14.51 23.11 27.33
CA PRO A 151 14.31 24.34 26.58
C PRO A 151 13.60 24.02 25.25
N ILE A 152 12.87 25.01 24.72
CA ILE A 152 12.21 24.88 23.42
C ILE A 152 13.30 24.72 22.36
N SER A 153 13.42 23.50 21.84
CA SER A 153 14.31 23.17 20.73
C SER A 153 13.52 23.07 19.44
N ARG A 154 14.21 23.26 18.31
CA ARG A 154 13.67 23.07 16.96
C ARG A 154 14.59 22.14 16.20
N TRP A 155 14.05 21.01 15.76
CA TRP A 155 14.77 20.07 14.91
C TRP A 155 14.33 20.29 13.48
N TYR A 156 15.28 20.53 12.58
CA TYR A 156 14.98 20.75 11.17
C TYR A 156 14.96 19.41 10.45
N PHE A 157 13.76 18.99 10.05
CA PHE A 157 13.58 17.77 9.30
C PHE A 157 13.85 18.03 7.82
N PRO A 158 14.56 17.12 7.13
CA PRO A 158 14.76 17.23 5.70
C PRO A 158 13.42 17.06 4.95
N PRO A 159 13.33 17.52 3.69
CA PRO A 159 12.14 17.32 2.87
C PRO A 159 11.87 15.83 2.65
N GLU A 160 10.72 15.33 3.11
CA GLU A 160 10.41 13.90 3.14
C GLU A 160 10.48 13.22 1.76
N VAL A 161 9.94 13.87 0.73
CA VAL A 161 9.91 13.30 -0.62
C VAL A 161 11.30 13.30 -1.23
N ASP A 162 11.99 14.44 -1.19
CA ASP A 162 13.31 14.59 -1.83
C ASP A 162 14.39 13.76 -1.14
N TYR A 163 14.36 13.69 0.19
CA TYR A 163 15.26 12.83 0.97
C TYR A 163 15.06 11.36 0.61
N ARG A 164 13.81 10.89 0.52
CA ARG A 164 13.53 9.50 0.14
C ARG A 164 13.87 9.22 -1.32
N LEU A 165 13.60 10.16 -2.23
CA LEU A 165 13.99 10.04 -3.63
C LEU A 165 15.50 9.90 -3.79
N ALA A 166 16.30 10.63 -3.00
CA ALA A 166 17.75 10.52 -3.00
C ALA A 166 18.24 9.17 -2.44
N ALA A 167 17.50 8.59 -1.48
CA ALA A 167 17.80 7.28 -0.90
C ALA A 167 17.29 6.09 -1.73
N LEU A 168 16.54 6.32 -2.81
CA LEU A 168 16.01 5.24 -3.65
C LEU A 168 17.12 4.51 -4.41
N PRO A 169 17.02 3.17 -4.55
CA PRO A 169 17.94 2.45 -5.42
C PRO A 169 17.70 2.85 -6.89
N PRO A 170 18.74 2.91 -7.73
CA PRO A 170 18.64 3.43 -9.10
C PRO A 170 17.75 2.57 -10.01
N LYS A 171 17.48 1.32 -9.64
CA LYS A 171 16.59 0.39 -10.35
C LYS A 171 15.10 0.60 -10.03
N ALA A 172 14.76 1.34 -8.97
CA ALA A 172 13.37 1.57 -8.59
C ALA A 172 12.62 2.40 -9.65
N LYS A 173 11.34 2.10 -9.85
CA LYS A 173 10.49 2.90 -10.76
C LYS A 173 10.26 4.31 -10.21
N GLY A 174 9.99 4.41 -8.90
CA GLY A 174 9.69 5.68 -8.25
C GLY A 174 9.19 5.53 -6.82
N LEU A 175 8.79 6.67 -6.24
CA LEU A 175 8.20 6.77 -4.91
C LEU A 175 6.69 6.97 -5.04
N VAL A 176 5.91 6.20 -4.30
CA VAL A 176 4.48 6.39 -4.10
C VAL A 176 4.27 7.00 -2.72
N VAL A 177 3.70 8.19 -2.67
CA VAL A 177 3.27 8.84 -1.44
C VAL A 177 1.84 8.38 -1.17
N TRP A 178 1.68 7.54 -0.17
CA TRP A 178 0.39 7.00 0.24
C TRP A 178 -0.11 7.77 1.47
N ILE A 179 -1.14 8.59 1.28
CA ILE A 179 -1.70 9.44 2.31
C ILE A 179 -2.98 8.80 2.84
N ILE A 180 -2.85 8.26 4.04
CA ILE A 180 -3.93 7.66 4.81
C ILE A 180 -4.77 8.77 5.41
N GLU A 181 -6.09 8.60 5.41
CA GLU A 181 -7.07 9.56 5.94
C GLU A 181 -7.04 10.97 5.28
N ALA A 182 -6.74 11.07 3.99
CA ALA A 182 -6.72 12.33 3.24
C ALA A 182 -8.06 13.09 3.22
N LYS A 183 -9.17 12.48 3.68
CA LYS A 183 -10.47 13.16 3.89
C LYS A 183 -10.41 14.39 4.81
N VAL A 184 -9.37 14.50 5.64
CA VAL A 184 -9.17 15.63 6.56
C VAL A 184 -8.56 16.84 5.85
N LEU A 185 -7.91 16.62 4.70
CA LEU A 185 -7.26 17.68 3.94
C LEU A 185 -8.29 18.59 3.26
N SER A 186 -7.96 19.87 3.23
CA SER A 186 -8.66 20.89 2.47
C SER A 186 -8.50 20.69 0.96
N LYS A 187 -9.39 21.32 0.18
CA LYS A 187 -9.31 21.25 -1.29
C LYS A 187 -7.98 21.80 -1.82
N ALA A 188 -7.45 22.87 -1.23
CA ALA A 188 -6.17 23.47 -1.63
C ALA A 188 -5.00 22.49 -1.41
N GLU A 189 -5.00 21.76 -0.29
CA GLU A 189 -3.99 20.74 0.00
C GLU A 189 -4.07 19.57 -1.00
N LEU A 190 -5.29 19.14 -1.36
CA LEU A 190 -5.49 18.13 -2.41
C LEU A 190 -5.04 18.63 -3.79
N GLN A 191 -5.21 19.92 -4.10
CA GLN A 191 -4.69 20.54 -5.33
C GLN A 191 -3.16 20.47 -5.37
N PHE A 192 -2.50 20.82 -4.27
CA PHE A 192 -1.04 20.70 -4.17
C PHE A 192 -0.57 19.26 -4.42
N LEU A 193 -1.22 18.28 -3.77
CA LEU A 193 -0.92 16.86 -3.96
C LEU A 193 -1.13 16.39 -5.41
N ALA A 194 -2.11 16.95 -6.12
CA ALA A 194 -2.33 16.68 -7.54
C ALA A 194 -1.24 17.28 -8.45
N LEU A 195 -0.60 18.38 -8.02
CA LEU A 195 0.51 19.03 -8.74
C LEU A 195 1.88 18.42 -8.43
N LEU A 196 2.02 17.70 -7.31
CA LEU A 196 3.28 17.13 -6.85
C LEU A 196 3.98 16.23 -7.90
N PRO A 197 3.27 15.34 -8.65
CA PRO A 197 3.89 14.57 -9.72
C PRO A 197 4.38 15.40 -10.93
N THR A 198 3.87 16.61 -11.11
CA THR A 198 4.36 17.56 -12.12
C THR A 198 5.70 18.16 -11.70
N LEU A 199 5.85 18.48 -10.41
CA LEU A 199 7.11 18.97 -9.83
C LEU A 199 8.18 17.89 -9.76
N ARG A 200 7.78 16.66 -9.40
CA ARG A 200 8.67 15.50 -9.24
C ARG A 200 8.14 14.31 -10.06
N PRO A 201 8.66 14.06 -11.28
CA PRO A 201 8.07 13.09 -12.21
C PRO A 201 8.18 11.63 -11.76
N LYS A 202 9.15 11.31 -10.88
CA LYS A 202 9.32 9.97 -10.29
C LYS A 202 8.37 9.71 -9.11
N VAL A 203 7.57 10.69 -8.73
CA VAL A 203 6.63 10.56 -7.61
C VAL A 203 5.23 10.28 -8.13
N ARG A 204 4.52 9.42 -7.41
CA ARG A 204 3.10 9.13 -7.57
C ARG A 204 2.41 9.40 -6.25
N VAL A 205 1.19 9.91 -6.29
CA VAL A 205 0.44 10.28 -5.09
C VAL A 205 -0.85 9.50 -5.04
N ILE A 206 -1.15 8.90 -3.89
CA ILE A 206 -2.38 8.19 -3.64
C ILE A 206 -2.95 8.71 -2.32
N ALA A 207 -4.17 9.23 -2.36
CA ALA A 207 -4.80 9.89 -1.23
C ALA A 207 -6.15 9.26 -0.89
N GLU A 208 -6.30 8.76 0.34
CA GLU A 208 -7.55 8.16 0.82
C GLU A 208 -8.57 9.24 1.22
N CYS A 209 -9.33 9.70 0.24
CA CYS A 209 -10.20 10.87 0.38
C CYS A 209 -11.57 10.55 1.01
N GLY A 210 -11.90 9.28 1.22
CA GLY A 210 -13.18 8.89 1.80
C GLY A 210 -13.38 7.39 1.79
N ASN A 211 -14.64 6.99 1.96
CA ASN A 211 -15.01 5.58 2.03
C ASN A 211 -16.01 5.20 0.96
N TRP A 212 -16.01 3.93 0.56
CA TRP A 212 -17.00 3.37 -0.34
C TRP A 212 -17.19 1.88 -0.08
N ARG A 213 -18.36 1.31 -0.40
CA ARG A 213 -18.63 -0.14 -0.19
C ARG A 213 -17.76 -1.08 -1.02
N LYS A 214 -17.06 -0.55 -2.02
CA LYS A 214 -16.15 -1.25 -2.91
C LYS A 214 -14.92 -0.38 -3.09
N PHE A 215 -13.76 -0.97 -3.35
CA PHE A 215 -12.56 -0.18 -3.61
C PHE A 215 -12.69 0.54 -4.96
N VAL A 216 -12.80 1.87 -4.92
CA VAL A 216 -12.94 2.73 -6.10
C VAL A 216 -11.87 3.80 -6.07
N TRP A 217 -11.30 4.12 -7.22
CA TRP A 217 -10.36 5.23 -7.36
C TRP A 217 -10.80 6.19 -8.45
N LYS A 218 -10.39 7.44 -8.31
CA LYS A 218 -10.60 8.52 -9.29
C LYS A 218 -9.35 9.39 -9.39
N PRO A 219 -9.13 10.10 -10.51
CA PRO A 219 -8.05 11.07 -10.60
C PRO A 219 -8.18 12.17 -9.54
N LEU A 220 -7.08 12.50 -8.86
CA LEU A 220 -7.09 13.52 -7.80
C LEU A 220 -7.40 14.92 -8.36
N LYS A 221 -7.08 15.16 -9.63
CA LYS A 221 -7.39 16.42 -10.34
C LYS A 221 -8.89 16.71 -10.41
N GLU A 222 -9.72 15.70 -10.60
CA GLU A 222 -11.18 15.85 -10.67
C GLU A 222 -11.76 16.27 -9.32
N ILE A 223 -11.26 15.68 -8.24
CA ILE A 223 -11.78 15.90 -6.87
C ILE A 223 -11.30 17.23 -6.29
N SER A 224 -10.06 17.61 -6.60
CA SER A 224 -9.47 18.88 -6.18
C SER A 224 -10.03 20.10 -6.96
N GLY A 225 -10.81 19.86 -8.02
CA GLY A 225 -11.44 20.91 -8.82
C GLY A 225 -10.48 21.60 -9.80
N LEU A 226 -9.33 21.01 -10.10
CA LEU A 226 -8.35 21.56 -11.05
C LEU A 226 -8.82 21.46 -12.51
N THR A 227 -9.80 20.60 -12.80
CA THR A 227 -10.30 20.33 -14.16
C THR A 227 -11.26 21.39 -14.71
N ALA A 228 -11.51 22.49 -13.99
CA ALA A 228 -12.52 23.49 -14.38
C ALA A 228 -11.98 24.70 -15.17
N ASN A 229 -10.65 24.88 -15.30
CA ASN A 229 -10.06 26.08 -15.93
C ASN A 229 -8.96 25.73 -16.95
N GLU A 230 -9.30 24.97 -17.98
CA GLU A 230 -8.51 24.93 -19.23
C GLU A 230 -9.46 25.19 -20.40
N ALA A 231 -9.69 26.48 -20.67
CA ALA A 231 -10.13 27.04 -21.95
C ALA A 231 -9.54 28.45 -22.09
#